data_AF-A0A9D7TMQ1-F1
#
_entry.id   AF-A0A9D7TMQ1-F1
#
_cell.length_a   1.000
_cell.length_b   1.000
_cell.length_c   1.000
_cell.angle_alpha   90.00
_cell.angle_beta   90.00
_cell.angle_gamma   90.00
#
_symmetry.space_group_name_H-M   'P 1'
#
loop_
_entity.id
_entity.type
_entity.pdbx_description
1 polymer ?
#
loop_
_entity_poly.entity_id
_entity_poly.type
_entity_poly.pdbx_seq_one_letter_code
_entity_poly.pdbx_strand_id
1 'polypeptide(L)'
;MTYTKTGLCLLLGVILQSSCTNKDNSYQLIDIELVSLLKAQSPSGNLSYFELPSSTDLNKIPQDPKNTLTTSKIALGGFLFHETTLGTEGKEPALKQTYSCATCHHYDAGFQSGTLQGYGDGGTGFGVNGELRVIKSNISNPDVQSLRTLSVLNGAFQTNQMWNGQFGSTHVNANTKSLWTETSILKYNNLGFEGLETRSIAGLEMHRMKMTDDIIKMGAYKNLFDDAFQNIPENIRYTNETAGLAIAAYLRTITASEAPFQKYVQGNIDAMNESEKQGAIVFFGKGQCSS
;
A
#
# COMPACT_ATOMS: atom_id res chain seq x y z
N MET A 1 67.31 -40.38 54.12
CA MET A 1 66.13 -39.65 54.65
C MET A 1 65.17 -39.42 53.49
N THR A 2 64.06 -40.14 53.56
CA THR A 2 62.82 -40.03 52.78
C THR A 2 62.29 -38.59 52.73
N TYR A 3 61.66 -38.19 51.62
CA TYR A 3 60.23 -37.84 51.57
C TYR A 3 59.77 -37.70 50.11
N THR A 4 58.89 -38.62 49.73
CA THR A 4 57.98 -38.59 48.58
C THR A 4 56.99 -37.43 48.71
N LYS A 5 56.74 -36.69 47.62
CA LYS A 5 55.50 -35.93 47.43
C LYS A 5 54.96 -36.12 46.03
N THR A 6 53.94 -36.98 45.98
CA THR A 6 52.91 -37.11 44.94
C THR A 6 52.23 -35.77 44.68
N GLY A 7 52.32 -35.27 43.45
CA GLY A 7 51.58 -34.12 42.93
C GLY A 7 50.58 -34.58 41.88
N LEU A 8 49.31 -34.44 42.23
CA LEU A 8 48.10 -34.96 41.60
C LEU A 8 47.89 -34.41 40.16
N CYS A 9 47.59 -35.30 39.21
CA CYS A 9 47.05 -34.97 37.89
C CYS A 9 45.71 -34.21 38.03
N LEU A 10 45.61 -33.04 37.41
CA LEU A 10 44.34 -32.38 37.10
C LEU A 10 44.39 -31.93 35.64
N LEU A 11 44.13 -32.89 34.75
CA LEU A 11 43.74 -32.64 33.36
C LEU A 11 42.33 -32.04 33.40
N LEU A 12 42.25 -30.71 33.35
CA LEU A 12 41.01 -29.99 33.06
C LEU A 12 40.66 -30.23 31.58
N GLY A 13 39.94 -31.32 31.34
CA GLY A 13 39.22 -31.54 30.09
C GLY A 13 38.10 -30.52 29.97
N VAL A 14 38.38 -29.42 29.26
CA VAL A 14 37.33 -28.53 28.76
C VAL A 14 36.57 -29.29 27.69
N ILE A 15 35.50 -29.97 28.09
CA ILE A 15 34.49 -30.49 27.17
C ILE A 15 33.73 -29.26 26.65
N LEU A 16 34.23 -28.69 25.57
CA LEU A 16 33.42 -27.85 24.68
C LEU A 16 32.35 -28.77 24.09
N GLN A 17 31.18 -28.83 24.73
CA GLN A 17 29.98 -29.28 24.04
C GLN A 17 29.68 -28.25 22.96
N SER A 18 30.19 -28.53 21.76
CA SER A 18 29.60 -28.07 20.52
C SER A 18 28.15 -28.52 20.51
N SER A 19 27.25 -27.64 20.94
CA SER A 19 25.84 -27.76 20.68
C SER A 19 25.66 -27.56 19.18
N CYS A 20 25.85 -28.64 18.41
CA CYS A 20 25.40 -28.71 17.04
C CYS A 20 23.87 -28.68 17.09
N THR A 21 23.29 -27.49 17.03
CA THR A 21 21.94 -27.36 16.53
C THR A 21 22.02 -27.72 15.05
N ASN A 22 21.81 -29.00 14.76
CA ASN A 22 21.38 -29.41 13.43
C ASN A 22 20.13 -28.58 13.13
N LYS A 23 20.28 -27.53 12.33
CA LYS A 23 19.17 -26.95 11.57
C LYS A 23 18.79 -27.96 10.50
N ASP A 24 18.32 -29.13 10.92
CA ASP A 24 17.52 -29.96 10.05
C ASP A 24 16.24 -29.19 9.80
N ASN A 25 15.86 -29.05 8.53
CA ASN A 25 14.56 -28.56 8.08
C ASN A 25 13.43 -29.53 8.49
N SER A 26 13.41 -29.97 9.75
CA SER A 26 12.30 -30.71 10.31
C SER A 26 11.20 -29.69 10.60
N TYR A 27 10.13 -29.73 9.80
CA TYR A 27 8.91 -29.01 10.11
C TYR A 27 8.49 -29.30 11.56
N GLN A 28 8.38 -28.26 12.38
CA GLN A 28 7.77 -28.40 13.69
C GLN A 28 6.28 -28.75 13.50
N LEU A 29 5.65 -29.44 14.47
CA LEU A 29 4.24 -29.83 14.38
C LEU A 29 3.32 -28.64 14.05
N ILE A 30 3.64 -27.46 14.58
CA ILE A 30 2.92 -26.22 14.31
C ILE A 30 2.97 -25.78 12.84
N ASP A 31 4.09 -26.00 12.16
CA ASP A 31 4.23 -25.66 10.74
C ASP A 31 3.44 -26.62 9.86
N ILE A 32 3.41 -27.92 10.22
CA ILE A 32 2.61 -28.92 9.51
C ILE A 32 1.12 -28.56 9.58
N GLU A 33 0.63 -28.21 10.76
CA GLU A 33 -0.75 -27.78 10.97
C GLU A 33 -1.07 -26.50 10.18
N LEU A 34 -0.25 -25.46 10.31
CA LEU A 34 -0.49 -24.19 9.62
C LEU A 34 -0.45 -24.35 8.10
N VAL A 35 0.54 -25.07 7.55
CA VAL A 35 0.61 -25.33 6.11
C VAL A 35 -0.59 -26.13 5.63
N SER A 36 -1.07 -27.11 6.41
CA SER A 36 -2.28 -27.88 6.07
C SER A 36 -3.51 -26.97 6.01
N LEU A 37 -3.68 -26.06 6.98
CA LEU A 37 -4.80 -25.10 6.99
C LEU A 37 -4.73 -24.14 5.81
N LEU A 38 -3.55 -23.57 5.54
CA LEU A 38 -3.34 -22.67 4.39
C LEU A 38 -3.68 -23.37 3.08
N LYS A 39 -3.19 -24.60 2.87
CA LYS A 39 -3.50 -25.36 1.66
C LYS A 39 -5.00 -25.67 1.52
N ALA A 40 -5.69 -25.97 2.63
CA ALA A 40 -7.13 -26.20 2.62
C ALA A 40 -7.94 -24.94 2.24
N GLN A 41 -7.45 -23.74 2.58
CA GLN A 41 -8.08 -22.46 2.25
C GLN A 41 -7.62 -21.85 0.92
N SER A 42 -6.60 -22.45 0.30
CA SER A 42 -6.13 -22.05 -1.03
C SER A 42 -7.02 -22.69 -2.09
N PRO A 43 -7.65 -21.92 -3.00
CA PRO A 43 -8.39 -22.47 -4.14
C PRO A 43 -7.54 -23.42 -5.02
N SER A 44 -6.22 -23.23 -5.01
CA SER A 44 -5.28 -24.06 -5.78
C SER A 44 -4.70 -25.24 -4.98
N GLY A 45 -4.96 -25.31 -3.67
CA GLY A 45 -4.29 -26.25 -2.76
C GLY A 45 -2.80 -25.94 -2.48
N ASN A 46 -2.29 -24.81 -2.99
CA ASN A 46 -0.88 -24.42 -2.89
C ASN A 46 -0.70 -23.13 -2.07
N LEU A 47 0.46 -23.00 -1.40
CA LEU A 47 0.81 -21.81 -0.63
C LEU A 47 0.98 -20.56 -1.50
N SER A 48 1.36 -20.75 -2.78
CA SER A 48 1.56 -19.66 -3.75
C SER A 48 0.30 -18.83 -4.01
N TYR A 49 -0.88 -19.30 -3.61
CA TYR A 49 -2.10 -18.48 -3.62
C TYR A 49 -2.02 -17.26 -2.70
N PHE A 50 -1.27 -17.35 -1.60
CA PHE A 50 -1.12 -16.27 -0.62
C PHE A 50 0.09 -15.37 -0.92
N GLU A 51 0.89 -15.70 -1.93
CA GLU A 51 2.06 -14.92 -2.32
C GLU A 51 1.62 -13.65 -3.04
N LEU A 52 2.13 -12.52 -2.57
CA LEU A 52 2.05 -11.25 -3.27
C LEU A 52 3.25 -11.15 -4.24
N PRO A 53 3.03 -10.69 -5.48
CA PRO A 53 4.12 -10.43 -6.41
C PRO A 53 5.04 -9.33 -5.87
N SER A 54 6.32 -9.39 -6.28
CA SER A 54 7.26 -8.29 -6.10
C SER A 54 6.69 -7.02 -6.72
N SER A 55 6.89 -5.88 -6.06
CA SER A 55 6.51 -4.55 -6.58
C SER A 55 7.19 -4.19 -7.91
N THR A 56 8.23 -4.93 -8.30
CA THR A 56 8.97 -4.75 -9.56
C THR A 56 8.55 -5.71 -10.68
N ASP A 57 7.84 -6.79 -10.36
CA ASP A 57 7.31 -7.74 -11.35
C ASP A 57 5.94 -7.26 -11.86
N LEU A 58 5.96 -6.18 -12.64
CA LEU A 58 4.76 -5.42 -13.02
C LEU A 58 3.70 -6.29 -13.69
N ASN A 59 4.08 -7.32 -14.44
CA ASN A 59 3.14 -8.20 -15.14
C ASN A 59 2.31 -9.08 -14.20
N LYS A 60 2.78 -9.30 -12.96
CA LYS A 60 2.06 -10.09 -11.96
C LYS A 60 1.20 -9.24 -11.03
N ILE A 61 1.36 -7.93 -11.04
CA ILE A 61 0.52 -7.01 -10.28
C ILE A 61 -0.82 -6.87 -11.02
N PRO A 62 -1.97 -7.08 -10.35
CA PRO A 62 -3.27 -6.81 -10.95
C PRO A 62 -3.33 -5.37 -11.44
N GLN A 63 -3.81 -5.16 -12.65
CA GLN A 63 -3.76 -3.87 -13.33
C GLN A 63 -4.96 -3.69 -14.25
N ASP A 64 -5.45 -2.44 -14.32
CA ASP A 64 -6.56 -2.09 -15.19
C ASP A 64 -6.12 -2.25 -16.66
N PRO A 65 -6.92 -2.91 -17.52
CA PRO A 65 -6.55 -3.15 -18.91
C PRO A 65 -6.40 -1.87 -19.74
N LYS A 66 -7.01 -0.75 -19.33
CA LYS A 66 -6.87 0.58 -19.93
C LYS A 66 -5.72 1.40 -19.32
N ASN A 67 -5.11 0.93 -18.23
CA ASN A 67 -3.98 1.58 -17.58
C ASN A 67 -2.86 0.59 -17.22
N THR A 68 -2.36 -0.13 -18.22
CA THR A 68 -1.21 -1.03 -18.04
C THR A 68 -0.01 -0.30 -17.45
N LEU A 69 0.66 -0.95 -16.49
CA LEU A 69 1.78 -0.41 -15.74
C LEU A 69 3.03 -0.25 -16.61
N THR A 70 3.70 0.88 -16.43
CA THR A 70 5.06 1.11 -16.94
C THR A 70 5.87 1.79 -15.85
N THR A 71 7.20 1.64 -15.89
CA THR A 71 8.10 2.32 -14.95
C THR A 71 7.95 3.84 -15.03
N SER A 72 7.70 4.41 -16.22
CA SER A 72 7.47 5.84 -16.41
C SER A 72 6.17 6.33 -15.76
N LYS A 73 5.05 5.59 -15.90
CA LYS A 73 3.79 5.91 -15.21
C LYS A 73 3.92 5.81 -13.70
N ILE A 74 4.60 4.78 -13.20
CA ILE A 74 4.85 4.59 -11.77
C ILE A 74 5.69 5.75 -11.21
N ALA A 75 6.76 6.14 -11.91
CA ALA A 75 7.61 7.25 -11.50
C ALA A 75 6.83 8.57 -11.47
N LEU A 76 6.11 8.91 -12.54
CA LEU A 76 5.27 10.10 -12.58
C LEU A 76 4.21 10.09 -11.47
N GLY A 77 3.54 8.96 -11.26
CA GLY A 77 2.56 8.78 -10.20
C GLY A 77 3.14 9.00 -8.81
N GLY A 78 4.34 8.48 -8.56
CA GLY A 78 5.05 8.67 -7.30
C GLY A 78 5.37 10.14 -7.04
N PHE A 79 5.82 10.88 -8.05
CA PHE A 79 6.02 12.33 -7.94
C PHE A 79 4.71 13.07 -7.67
N LEU A 80 3.65 12.80 -8.45
CA LEU A 80 2.36 13.48 -8.29
C LEU A 80 1.69 13.17 -6.94
N PHE A 81 1.83 11.95 -6.42
CA PHE A 81 1.30 11.57 -5.11
C PHE A 81 1.88 12.42 -3.97
N HIS A 82 3.12 12.86 -4.11
CA HIS A 82 3.82 13.71 -3.14
C HIS A 82 3.76 15.20 -3.48
N GLU A 83 3.26 15.57 -4.66
CA GLU A 83 3.29 16.94 -5.17
C GLU A 83 2.22 17.81 -4.52
N THR A 84 2.66 18.85 -3.82
CA THR A 84 1.75 19.78 -3.18
C THR A 84 1.27 20.86 -4.14
N THR A 85 1.98 21.16 -5.23
CA THR A 85 1.60 22.20 -6.20
C THR A 85 0.23 21.95 -6.85
N LEU A 86 -0.25 20.70 -6.83
CA LEU A 86 -1.59 20.31 -7.27
C LEU A 86 -2.72 20.90 -6.42
N GLY A 87 -2.50 21.20 -5.13
CA GLY A 87 -3.50 21.70 -4.19
C GLY A 87 -3.95 23.15 -4.44
N THR A 88 -4.38 23.47 -5.65
CA THR A 88 -4.65 24.85 -6.10
C THR A 88 -6.10 25.30 -5.90
N GLU A 89 -7.05 24.37 -5.77
CA GLU A 89 -8.47 24.69 -5.59
C GLU A 89 -8.92 24.71 -4.11
N GLY A 90 -7.94 24.67 -3.21
CA GLY A 90 -8.14 24.89 -1.78
C GLY A 90 -8.90 26.19 -1.49
N LYS A 91 -9.75 26.17 -0.46
CA LYS A 91 -10.63 27.28 -0.08
C LYS A 91 -9.93 28.28 0.83
N GLU A 92 -8.81 27.91 1.46
CA GLU A 92 -7.95 28.80 2.22
C GLU A 92 -6.75 29.24 1.37
N PRO A 93 -6.69 30.51 0.90
CA PRO A 93 -5.59 30.97 0.04
C PRO A 93 -4.20 30.75 0.63
N ALA A 94 -4.04 30.91 1.95
CA ALA A 94 -2.76 30.74 2.63
C ALA A 94 -2.30 29.28 2.76
N LEU A 95 -3.17 28.31 2.45
CA LEU A 95 -2.90 26.87 2.53
C LEU A 95 -3.03 26.18 1.17
N LYS A 96 -3.17 26.95 0.09
CA LYS A 96 -3.00 26.40 -1.25
C LYS A 96 -1.59 25.88 -1.40
N GLN A 97 -1.47 24.76 -2.11
CA GLN A 97 -0.21 24.12 -2.43
C GLN A 97 0.61 23.64 -1.22
N THR A 98 -0.03 23.43 -0.06
CA THR A 98 0.63 22.92 1.16
C THR A 98 0.24 21.49 1.51
N TYR A 99 -0.42 20.77 0.61
CA TYR A 99 -0.90 19.41 0.84
C TYR A 99 -0.90 18.59 -0.46
N SER A 100 -0.71 17.28 -0.31
CA SER A 100 -0.70 16.29 -1.39
C SER A 100 -1.40 15.00 -0.93
N CYS A 101 -1.46 13.96 -1.77
CA CYS A 101 -2.00 12.68 -1.35
C CYS A 101 -1.20 12.10 -0.16
N ALA A 102 0.13 12.25 -0.19
CA ALA A 102 1.04 11.82 0.86
C ALA A 102 0.77 12.51 2.21
N THR A 103 0.16 13.70 2.23
CA THR A 103 -0.19 14.38 3.48
C THR A 103 -1.17 13.57 4.34
N CYS A 104 -2.12 12.87 3.71
CA CYS A 104 -3.10 12.04 4.39
C CYS A 104 -2.80 10.53 4.30
N HIS A 105 -1.87 10.13 3.43
CA HIS A 105 -1.52 8.74 3.16
C HIS A 105 0.00 8.54 3.22
N HIS A 106 0.61 8.85 4.36
CA HIS A 106 2.07 8.83 4.49
C HIS A 106 2.56 7.44 4.94
N TYR A 107 3.75 7.07 4.46
CA TYR A 107 4.25 5.70 4.57
C TYR A 107 4.50 5.26 6.03
N ASP A 108 4.95 6.18 6.90
CA ASP A 108 5.29 5.87 8.30
C ASP A 108 4.07 5.53 9.17
N ALA A 109 2.85 5.98 8.82
CA ALA A 109 1.60 5.47 9.42
C ALA A 109 0.94 4.37 8.59
N GLY A 110 1.72 3.57 7.86
CA GLY A 110 1.18 2.49 7.03
C GLY A 110 0.26 3.01 5.94
N PHE A 111 0.61 4.15 5.32
CA PHE A 111 -0.16 4.84 4.29
C PHE A 111 -1.53 5.36 4.76
N GLN A 112 -1.66 5.63 6.06
CA GLN A 112 -2.80 6.33 6.67
C GLN A 112 -2.38 7.75 7.10
N SER A 113 -3.29 8.49 7.72
CA SER A 113 -3.05 9.88 8.13
C SER A 113 -2.31 10.04 9.45
N GLY A 114 -2.24 8.98 10.27
CA GLY A 114 -1.72 9.07 11.65
C GLY A 114 -2.70 9.70 12.65
N THR A 115 -3.87 10.13 12.18
CA THR A 115 -4.96 10.70 12.96
C THR A 115 -6.24 9.88 12.75
N LEU A 116 -7.33 10.23 13.45
CA LEU A 116 -8.62 9.56 13.26
C LEU A 116 -9.19 9.77 11.85
N GLN A 117 -8.99 10.96 11.27
CA GLN A 117 -9.43 11.35 9.92
C GLN A 117 -8.32 12.17 9.25
N GLY A 118 -8.16 12.00 7.93
CA GLY A 118 -7.22 12.79 7.14
C GLY A 118 -7.71 14.22 6.93
N TYR A 119 -6.79 15.18 7.03
CA TYR A 119 -7.03 16.61 6.81
C TYR A 119 -6.22 17.11 5.61
N GLY A 120 -6.88 17.45 4.50
CA GLY A 120 -6.23 17.99 3.31
C GLY A 120 -6.04 19.50 3.41
N ASP A 121 -6.66 20.23 2.48
CA ASP A 121 -6.84 21.68 2.55
C ASP A 121 -7.43 22.13 3.90
N GLY A 122 -6.91 23.22 4.46
CA GLY A 122 -7.28 23.67 5.80
C GLY A 122 -6.50 22.99 6.95
N GLY A 123 -5.74 21.93 6.67
CA GLY A 123 -4.90 21.24 7.65
C GLY A 123 -3.53 21.89 7.85
N THR A 124 -3.02 21.86 9.07
CA THR A 124 -1.68 22.31 9.45
C THR A 124 -1.04 21.34 10.45
N GLY A 125 0.28 21.44 10.63
CA GLY A 125 1.03 20.49 11.44
C GLY A 125 1.23 19.15 10.73
N PHE A 126 2.18 18.36 11.25
CA PHE A 126 2.48 17.03 10.75
C PHE A 126 3.00 16.12 11.86
N GLY A 127 3.97 16.55 12.67
CA GLY A 127 4.59 15.65 13.64
C GLY A 127 5.58 14.71 12.93
N VAL A 128 5.75 13.49 13.45
CA VAL A 128 6.62 12.47 12.83
C VAL A 128 5.84 11.62 11.85
N ASN A 129 4.68 11.13 12.28
CA ASN A 129 3.80 10.20 11.60
C ASN A 129 2.43 10.83 11.34
N GLY A 130 2.34 12.13 11.08
CA GLY A 130 1.06 12.81 10.83
C GLY A 130 0.22 13.07 12.08
N GLU A 131 0.62 12.58 13.26
CA GLU A 131 -0.18 12.59 14.50
C GLU A 131 -0.49 13.98 15.04
N LEU A 132 0.27 15.00 14.63
CA LEU A 132 0.06 16.40 15.03
C LEU A 132 -0.68 17.21 13.97
N ARG A 133 -1.14 16.57 12.89
CA ARG A 133 -1.90 17.27 11.86
C ARG A 133 -3.30 17.59 12.37
N VAL A 134 -3.67 18.86 12.35
CA VAL A 134 -4.94 19.39 12.85
C VAL A 134 -5.53 20.37 11.86
N ILE A 135 -6.83 20.62 11.98
CA ILE A 135 -7.48 21.72 11.24
C ILE A 135 -6.95 23.04 11.79
N LYS A 136 -6.45 23.92 10.92
CA LYS A 136 -5.99 25.26 11.31
C LYS A 136 -7.16 26.05 11.90
N SER A 137 -6.88 26.88 12.91
CA SER A 137 -7.90 27.75 13.50
C SER A 137 -8.53 28.67 12.46
N ASN A 138 -9.81 28.98 12.63
CA ASN A 138 -10.61 29.84 11.77
C ASN A 138 -10.84 29.33 10.33
N ILE A 139 -10.63 28.04 10.06
CA ILE A 139 -11.02 27.42 8.79
C ILE A 139 -12.48 26.97 8.86
N SER A 140 -13.34 27.56 8.02
CA SER A 140 -14.77 27.24 7.97
C SER A 140 -15.12 26.06 7.07
N ASN A 141 -14.28 25.75 6.09
CA ASN A 141 -14.50 24.68 5.11
C ASN A 141 -13.24 23.84 4.86
N PRO A 142 -12.73 23.12 5.88
CA PRO A 142 -11.58 22.25 5.69
C PRO A 142 -11.94 21.03 4.84
N ASP A 143 -10.96 20.49 4.13
CA ASP A 143 -11.06 19.16 3.52
C ASP A 143 -10.76 18.10 4.59
N VAL A 144 -11.80 17.40 5.02
CA VAL A 144 -11.74 16.37 6.06
C VAL A 144 -12.37 15.10 5.52
N GLN A 145 -11.65 13.99 5.59
CA GLN A 145 -12.20 12.70 5.21
C GLN A 145 -13.35 12.29 6.15
N SER A 146 -14.48 11.86 5.60
CA SER A 146 -15.68 11.51 6.38
C SER A 146 -15.50 10.32 7.33
N LEU A 147 -14.53 9.46 7.04
CA LEU A 147 -14.15 8.29 7.83
C LEU A 147 -12.63 8.23 7.97
N ARG A 148 -12.16 7.23 8.74
CA ARG A 148 -10.72 6.94 8.86
C ARG A 148 -10.10 6.75 7.49
N THR A 149 -8.94 7.36 7.31
CA THR A 149 -8.13 7.22 6.10
C THR A 149 -7.82 5.75 5.83
N LEU A 150 -8.21 5.27 4.65
CA LEU A 150 -7.80 3.95 4.18
C LEU A 150 -6.31 3.94 3.88
N SER A 151 -5.64 2.84 4.23
CA SER A 151 -4.29 2.59 3.74
C SER A 151 -4.32 2.41 2.22
N VAL A 152 -3.32 2.93 1.52
CA VAL A 152 -3.14 2.60 0.10
C VAL A 152 -2.34 1.31 -0.14
N LEU A 153 -1.80 0.71 0.92
CA LEU A 153 -1.05 -0.54 0.87
C LEU A 153 -1.92 -1.68 0.33
N ASN A 154 -1.37 -2.46 -0.60
CA ASN A 154 -2.04 -3.57 -1.29
C ASN A 154 -3.29 -3.16 -2.08
N GLY A 155 -3.45 -1.88 -2.43
CA GLY A 155 -4.61 -1.39 -3.17
C GLY A 155 -4.85 -2.11 -4.51
N ALA A 156 -3.80 -2.64 -5.14
CA ALA A 156 -3.89 -3.40 -6.40
C ALA A 156 -4.81 -4.63 -6.30
N PHE A 157 -4.96 -5.21 -5.12
CA PHE A 157 -5.73 -6.44 -4.90
C PHE A 157 -7.19 -6.16 -4.50
N GLN A 158 -7.60 -4.90 -4.51
CA GLN A 158 -8.96 -4.46 -4.22
C GLN A 158 -9.64 -3.98 -5.51
N THR A 159 -10.64 -4.74 -5.96
CA THR A 159 -11.39 -4.50 -7.20
C THR A 159 -12.16 -3.18 -7.19
N ASN A 160 -12.74 -2.82 -6.05
CA ASN A 160 -13.47 -1.57 -5.83
C ASN A 160 -12.87 -0.86 -4.60
N GLN A 161 -12.86 0.47 -4.62
CA GLN A 161 -12.16 1.28 -3.62
C GLN A 161 -13.14 2.05 -2.72
N MET A 162 -12.62 2.53 -1.57
CA MET A 162 -13.34 3.19 -0.47
C MET A 162 -14.09 2.22 0.45
N TRP A 163 -14.41 2.68 1.66
CA TRP A 163 -15.13 1.91 2.68
C TRP A 163 -16.48 1.38 2.19
N ASN A 164 -17.13 2.11 1.29
CA ASN A 164 -18.41 1.74 0.70
C ASN A 164 -18.27 1.13 -0.72
N GLY A 165 -17.05 0.86 -1.19
CA GLY A 165 -16.80 0.28 -2.51
C GLY A 165 -17.24 1.14 -3.70
N GLN A 166 -17.46 2.45 -3.51
CA GLN A 166 -18.14 3.29 -4.50
C GLN A 166 -17.36 3.57 -5.79
N PHE A 167 -16.03 3.39 -5.79
CA PHE A 167 -15.20 3.67 -6.95
C PHE A 167 -14.78 2.40 -7.69
N GLY A 168 -14.88 2.48 -9.02
CA GLY A 168 -14.62 1.40 -9.97
C GLY A 168 -15.88 1.08 -10.75
N SER A 169 -15.75 0.97 -12.07
CA SER A 169 -16.86 0.71 -13.02
C SER A 169 -17.15 -0.78 -13.21
N THR A 170 -16.28 -1.65 -12.69
CA THR A 170 -16.29 -3.09 -12.89
C THR A 170 -16.65 -3.83 -11.60
N HIS A 171 -16.60 -5.16 -11.63
CA HIS A 171 -16.84 -6.05 -10.48
C HIS A 171 -18.17 -5.73 -9.76
N VAL A 172 -18.14 -5.41 -8.46
CA VAL A 172 -19.38 -5.24 -7.67
C VAL A 172 -20.20 -4.02 -8.12
N ASN A 173 -19.59 -3.09 -8.86
CA ASN A 173 -20.25 -1.89 -9.36
C ASN A 173 -20.77 -2.03 -10.80
N ALA A 174 -20.55 -3.15 -11.49
CA ALA A 174 -20.92 -3.30 -12.91
C ALA A 174 -22.41 -2.98 -13.20
N ASN A 175 -23.29 -3.18 -12.22
CA ASN A 175 -24.74 -2.96 -12.33
C ASN A 175 -25.24 -1.71 -11.58
N THR A 176 -24.36 -0.76 -11.22
CA THR A 176 -24.72 0.42 -10.42
C THR A 176 -24.72 1.74 -11.21
N LYS A 177 -24.72 1.68 -12.54
CA LYS A 177 -24.60 2.84 -13.44
C LYS A 177 -25.67 3.93 -13.22
N SER A 178 -26.86 3.58 -12.74
CA SER A 178 -27.91 4.55 -12.40
C SER A 178 -27.51 5.52 -11.28
N LEU A 179 -26.49 5.19 -10.49
CA LEU A 179 -25.95 6.03 -9.41
C LEU A 179 -24.82 6.98 -9.88
N TRP A 180 -24.29 6.81 -11.09
CA TRP A 180 -23.12 7.53 -11.60
C TRP A 180 -23.53 8.83 -12.30
N THR A 181 -24.26 9.69 -11.59
CA THR A 181 -24.80 10.95 -12.12
C THR A 181 -23.72 12.05 -12.18
N GLU A 182 -23.83 12.98 -13.13
CA GLU A 182 -22.90 14.13 -13.27
C GLU A 182 -22.82 15.05 -12.04
N THR A 183 -23.87 15.05 -11.22
CA THR A 183 -23.95 15.81 -9.97
C THR A 183 -23.24 15.14 -8.80
N SER A 184 -22.78 13.89 -8.97
CA SER A 184 -22.13 13.08 -7.95
C SER A 184 -20.66 12.84 -8.30
N ILE A 185 -19.82 12.65 -7.30
CA ILE A 185 -18.43 12.22 -7.53
C ILE A 185 -18.34 10.85 -8.23
N LEU A 186 -19.42 10.06 -8.17
CA LEU A 186 -19.52 8.78 -8.87
C LEU A 186 -19.55 8.91 -10.39
N LYS A 187 -19.68 10.13 -10.95
CA LYS A 187 -19.56 10.38 -12.41
C LYS A 187 -18.29 9.78 -13.01
N TYR A 188 -17.19 9.73 -12.24
CA TYR A 188 -15.92 9.17 -12.69
C TYR A 188 -15.98 7.66 -12.97
N ASN A 189 -16.95 6.92 -12.41
CA ASN A 189 -17.19 5.54 -12.81
C ASN A 189 -17.67 5.43 -14.28
N ASN A 190 -18.14 6.50 -14.92
CA ASN A 190 -18.47 6.44 -16.36
C ASN A 190 -17.23 6.33 -17.27
N LEU A 191 -16.03 6.63 -16.77
CA LEU A 191 -14.77 6.46 -17.50
C LEU A 191 -14.45 4.96 -17.77
N GLY A 192 -15.07 4.07 -17.00
CA GLY A 192 -14.97 2.63 -17.22
C GLY A 192 -13.66 2.02 -16.71
N PHE A 193 -13.02 2.62 -15.72
CA PHE A 193 -11.81 2.10 -15.08
C PHE A 193 -12.16 1.27 -13.82
N GLU A 194 -11.22 0.47 -13.36
CA GLU A 194 -11.25 -0.22 -12.07
C GLU A 194 -11.14 0.76 -10.90
N GLY A 195 -11.23 0.22 -9.68
CA GLY A 195 -11.35 1.01 -8.48
C GLY A 195 -10.20 2.00 -8.25
N LEU A 196 -8.94 1.58 -8.41
CA LEU A 196 -7.78 2.43 -8.09
C LEU A 196 -7.66 3.65 -9.01
N GLU A 197 -7.80 3.45 -10.33
CA GLU A 197 -7.80 4.52 -11.33
C GLU A 197 -8.96 5.48 -11.06
N THR A 198 -10.18 4.95 -10.92
CA THR A 198 -11.36 5.77 -10.68
C THR A 198 -11.23 6.59 -9.39
N ARG A 199 -10.75 5.97 -8.30
CA ARG A 199 -10.53 6.64 -7.02
C ARG A 199 -9.43 7.69 -7.10
N SER A 200 -8.37 7.45 -7.87
CA SER A 200 -7.26 8.41 -8.01
C SER A 200 -7.69 9.65 -8.80
N ILE A 201 -8.48 9.45 -9.87
CA ILE A 201 -9.06 10.56 -10.66
C ILE A 201 -10.06 11.36 -9.82
N ALA A 202 -11.02 10.68 -9.19
CA ALA A 202 -12.01 11.31 -8.33
C ALA A 202 -11.37 12.03 -7.12
N GLY A 203 -10.31 11.44 -6.55
CA GLY A 203 -9.57 11.99 -5.41
C GLY A 203 -8.98 13.37 -5.69
N LEU A 204 -8.54 13.63 -6.93
CA LEU A 204 -8.05 14.96 -7.30
C LEU A 204 -9.15 16.02 -7.16
N GLU A 205 -10.36 15.75 -7.63
CA GLU A 205 -11.50 16.67 -7.46
C GLU A 205 -11.91 16.79 -5.98
N MET A 206 -12.08 15.65 -5.29
CA MET A 206 -12.51 15.62 -3.88
C MET A 206 -11.59 16.42 -2.97
N HIS A 207 -10.28 16.31 -3.20
CA HIS A 207 -9.25 16.97 -2.41
C HIS A 207 -8.79 18.30 -3.01
N ARG A 208 -9.58 18.88 -3.93
CA ARG A 208 -9.35 20.23 -4.47
C ARG A 208 -7.98 20.37 -5.15
N MET A 209 -7.54 19.30 -5.78
CA MET A 209 -6.29 19.19 -6.52
C MET A 209 -6.52 19.29 -8.03
N LYS A 210 -5.63 19.98 -8.73
CA LYS A 210 -5.78 20.25 -10.15
C LYS A 210 -4.44 20.36 -10.88
N MET A 211 -4.38 19.70 -12.03
CA MET A 211 -3.36 19.92 -13.05
C MET A 211 -3.57 21.29 -13.68
N THR A 212 -2.54 22.13 -13.62
CA THR A 212 -2.53 23.46 -14.20
C THR A 212 -1.45 23.57 -15.28
N ASP A 213 -1.47 24.64 -16.06
CA ASP A 213 -0.35 24.89 -16.99
C ASP A 213 0.97 25.16 -16.23
N ASP A 214 0.90 25.63 -14.98
CA ASP A 214 2.08 26.02 -14.22
C ASP A 214 2.94 24.81 -13.85
N ILE A 215 2.32 23.68 -13.43
CA ILE A 215 3.07 22.45 -13.15
C ILE A 215 3.77 21.91 -14.42
N ILE A 216 3.15 22.10 -15.60
CA ILE A 216 3.75 21.69 -16.87
C ILE A 216 4.87 22.64 -17.30
N LYS A 217 4.72 23.94 -17.06
CA LYS A 217 5.74 24.97 -17.33
C LYS A 217 7.00 24.84 -16.48
N MET A 218 6.94 24.16 -15.33
CA MET A 218 8.12 23.77 -14.55
C MET A 218 9.06 22.81 -15.31
N GLY A 219 8.64 22.32 -16.49
CA GLY A 219 9.47 21.60 -17.46
C GLY A 219 9.67 20.12 -17.13
N ALA A 220 10.04 19.81 -15.88
CA ALA A 220 10.28 18.43 -15.44
C ALA A 220 9.04 17.55 -15.58
N TYR A 221 7.86 18.03 -15.17
CA TYR A 221 6.62 17.27 -15.27
C TYR A 221 6.19 17.03 -16.72
N LYS A 222 6.39 18.00 -17.62
CA LYS A 222 6.04 17.82 -19.03
C LYS A 222 6.75 16.59 -19.60
N ASN A 223 8.05 16.47 -19.38
CA ASN A 223 8.85 15.33 -19.83
C ASN A 223 8.36 14.01 -19.19
N LEU A 224 8.06 14.01 -17.90
CA LEU A 224 7.53 12.82 -17.22
C LEU A 224 6.17 12.37 -17.79
N PHE A 225 5.27 13.31 -18.11
CA PHE A 225 4.00 13.01 -18.77
C PHE A 225 4.20 12.50 -20.20
N ASP A 226 5.09 13.13 -20.97
CA ASP A 226 5.43 12.71 -22.31
C ASP A 226 5.97 11.27 -22.31
N ASP A 227 6.85 10.92 -21.37
CA ASP A 227 7.41 9.57 -21.23
C ASP A 227 6.39 8.53 -20.73
N ALA A 228 5.49 8.92 -19.83
CA ALA A 228 4.49 8.03 -19.24
C ALA A 228 3.31 7.74 -20.18
N PHE A 229 2.94 8.70 -21.03
CA PHE A 229 1.71 8.67 -21.82
C PHE A 229 1.93 9.10 -23.27
N GLN A 230 3.00 8.58 -23.90
CA GLN A 230 3.34 8.83 -25.31
C GLN A 230 2.16 8.60 -26.26
N ASN A 231 1.32 7.59 -25.96
CA ASN A 231 0.17 7.20 -26.78
C ASN A 231 -1.10 8.04 -26.54
N ILE A 232 -1.08 8.94 -25.55
CA ILE A 232 -2.19 9.83 -25.25
C ILE A 232 -1.98 11.17 -25.98
N PRO A 233 -2.95 11.66 -26.77
CA PRO A 233 -2.87 12.96 -27.43
C PRO A 233 -2.59 14.10 -26.45
N GLU A 234 -1.77 15.08 -26.88
CA GLU A 234 -1.27 16.14 -26.02
C GLU A 234 -2.39 16.95 -25.34
N ASN A 235 -3.51 17.19 -26.04
CA ASN A 235 -4.65 17.96 -25.52
C ASN A 235 -5.34 17.30 -24.31
N ILE A 236 -5.13 16.01 -24.08
CA ILE A 236 -5.65 15.28 -22.90
C ILE A 236 -4.54 14.69 -22.03
N ARG A 237 -3.28 14.82 -22.42
CA ARG A 237 -2.11 14.24 -21.73
C ARG A 237 -1.85 14.87 -20.37
N TYR A 238 -2.05 16.18 -20.23
CA TYR A 238 -1.74 16.91 -18.98
C TYR A 238 -3.00 17.26 -18.18
N THR A 239 -3.92 16.29 -18.05
CA THR A 239 -5.21 16.48 -17.37
C THR A 239 -5.25 15.81 -16.00
N ASN A 240 -6.23 16.17 -15.16
CA ASN A 240 -6.51 15.44 -13.91
C ASN A 240 -6.75 13.94 -14.15
N GLU A 241 -7.39 13.58 -15.26
CA GLU A 241 -7.61 12.18 -15.60
C GLU A 241 -6.27 11.44 -15.77
N THR A 242 -5.40 11.94 -16.65
CA THR A 242 -4.08 11.33 -16.89
C THR A 242 -3.18 11.36 -15.66
N ALA A 243 -3.23 12.43 -14.86
CA ALA A 243 -2.54 12.49 -13.57
C ALA A 243 -3.05 11.41 -12.59
N GLY A 244 -4.37 11.22 -12.52
CA GLY A 244 -5.00 10.17 -11.72
C GLY A 244 -4.58 8.77 -12.17
N LEU A 245 -4.44 8.52 -13.47
CA LEU A 245 -3.93 7.27 -14.01
C LEU A 245 -2.47 7.01 -13.62
N ALA A 246 -1.62 8.05 -13.63
CA ALA A 246 -0.24 7.94 -13.16
C ALA A 246 -0.19 7.59 -11.67
N ILE A 247 -0.94 8.32 -10.85
CA ILE A 247 -1.05 8.08 -9.40
C ILE A 247 -1.52 6.64 -9.15
N ALA A 248 -2.55 6.16 -9.86
CA ALA A 248 -3.04 4.79 -9.73
C ALA A 248 -1.96 3.75 -10.08
N ALA A 249 -1.14 4.00 -11.11
CA ALA A 249 -0.03 3.12 -11.47
C ALA A 249 1.01 3.03 -10.34
N TYR A 250 1.35 4.14 -9.70
CA TYR A 250 2.20 4.14 -8.50
C TYR A 250 1.56 3.34 -7.35
N LEU A 251 0.29 3.62 -7.05
CA LEU A 251 -0.45 2.95 -5.97
C LEU A 251 -0.53 1.43 -6.16
N ARG A 252 -0.62 0.94 -7.40
CA ARG A 252 -0.62 -0.51 -7.67
C ARG A 252 0.67 -1.21 -7.22
N THR A 253 1.78 -0.48 -7.15
CA THR A 253 3.09 -1.04 -6.74
C THR A 253 3.35 -1.02 -5.24
N ILE A 254 2.48 -0.39 -4.45
CA ILE A 254 2.62 -0.31 -2.99
C ILE A 254 2.08 -1.62 -2.40
N THR A 255 2.95 -2.61 -2.24
CA THR A 255 2.59 -3.94 -1.71
C THR A 255 3.41 -4.33 -0.49
N ALA A 256 2.82 -5.14 0.39
CA ALA A 256 3.47 -5.72 1.57
C ALA A 256 4.09 -7.09 1.26
N SER A 257 4.75 -7.22 0.10
CA SER A 257 5.29 -8.49 -0.42
C SER A 257 6.47 -9.06 0.38
N GLU A 258 7.01 -8.30 1.33
CA GLU A 258 8.16 -8.67 2.16
C GLU A 258 7.82 -8.94 3.64
N ALA A 259 6.53 -8.96 3.98
CA ALA A 259 6.07 -9.26 5.34
C ALA A 259 6.55 -10.65 5.82
N PRO A 260 6.73 -10.88 7.14
CA PRO A 260 7.08 -12.19 7.69
C PRO A 260 6.23 -13.35 7.13
N PHE A 261 4.92 -13.13 7.01
CA PHE A 261 4.00 -14.10 6.41
C PHE A 261 4.31 -14.41 4.93
N GLN A 262 4.71 -13.41 4.14
CA GLN A 262 5.09 -13.60 2.74
C GLN A 262 6.35 -14.48 2.62
N LYS A 263 7.36 -14.20 3.44
CA LYS A 263 8.57 -15.03 3.52
C LYS A 263 8.25 -16.45 3.98
N TYR A 264 7.31 -16.60 4.91
CA TYR A 264 6.84 -17.90 5.39
C TYR A 264 6.20 -18.74 4.27
N VAL A 265 5.23 -18.18 3.53
CA VAL A 265 4.56 -18.92 2.45
C VAL A 265 5.48 -19.24 1.27
N GLN A 266 6.55 -18.45 1.09
CA GLN A 266 7.65 -18.71 0.15
C GLN A 266 8.66 -19.76 0.65
N GLY A 267 8.43 -20.35 1.84
CA GLY A 267 9.19 -21.49 2.36
C GLY A 267 10.18 -21.16 3.49
N ASN A 268 10.34 -19.89 3.88
CA ASN A 268 11.16 -19.54 5.05
C ASN A 268 10.36 -19.73 6.34
N ILE A 269 10.36 -20.95 6.88
CA ILE A 269 9.59 -21.33 8.09
C ILE A 269 10.01 -20.55 9.35
N ASP A 270 11.23 -20.00 9.39
CA ASP A 270 11.75 -19.22 10.51
C ASP A 270 11.35 -17.74 10.44
N ALA A 271 10.67 -17.31 9.36
CA ALA A 271 10.25 -15.92 9.19
C ALA A 271 9.18 -15.49 10.20
N MET A 272 8.40 -16.45 10.72
CA MET A 272 7.40 -16.21 11.75
C MET A 272 7.81 -16.91 13.05
N ASN A 273 7.60 -16.26 14.18
CA ASN A 273 7.77 -16.89 15.48
C ASN A 273 6.57 -17.79 15.85
N GLU A 274 6.71 -18.58 16.91
CA GLU A 274 5.67 -19.54 17.33
C GLU A 274 4.32 -18.86 17.63
N SER A 275 4.32 -17.70 18.28
CA SER A 275 3.10 -16.96 18.62
C SER A 275 2.37 -16.45 17.37
N GLU A 276 3.12 -15.95 16.37
CA GLU A 276 2.57 -15.53 15.08
C GLU A 276 1.95 -16.72 14.32
N LYS A 277 2.59 -17.89 14.35
CA LYS A 277 2.05 -19.13 13.75
C LYS A 277 0.78 -19.59 14.46
N GLN A 278 0.75 -19.56 15.79
CA GLN A 278 -0.46 -19.88 16.57
C GLN A 278 -1.62 -18.94 16.22
N GLY A 279 -1.35 -17.64 16.09
CA GLY A 279 -2.33 -16.65 15.65
C GLY A 279 -2.88 -16.95 14.24
N ALA A 280 -1.99 -17.31 13.30
CA ALA A 280 -2.39 -17.71 11.95
C ALA A 280 -3.25 -18.99 11.96
N ILE A 281 -2.93 -19.99 12.77
CA ILE A 281 -3.75 -21.20 12.93
C ILE A 281 -5.17 -20.85 13.42
N VAL A 282 -5.30 -19.91 14.36
CA VAL A 282 -6.62 -19.43 14.77
C VAL A 282 -7.33 -18.76 13.59
N PHE A 283 -6.65 -17.86 12.87
CA PHE A 283 -7.22 -17.11 11.75
C PHE A 283 -7.76 -18.02 10.63
N PHE A 284 -6.95 -18.96 10.14
CA PHE A 284 -7.29 -19.86 9.03
C PHE A 284 -8.08 -21.11 9.45
N GLY A 285 -8.09 -21.43 10.75
CA GLY A 285 -8.81 -22.56 11.33
C GLY A 285 -10.09 -22.13 12.03
N LYS A 286 -10.12 -22.31 13.36
CA LYS A 286 -11.34 -22.14 14.17
C LYS A 286 -11.93 -20.73 14.18
N GLY A 287 -11.14 -19.71 13.84
CA GLY A 287 -11.56 -18.32 13.76
C GLY A 287 -12.30 -17.97 12.46
N GLN A 288 -12.20 -18.81 11.42
CA GLN A 288 -12.93 -18.66 10.15
C GLN A 288 -12.79 -17.26 9.52
N CYS A 289 -11.62 -16.64 9.64
CA CYS A 289 -11.40 -15.28 9.16
C CYS A 289 -11.03 -15.23 7.67
N SER A 290 -10.80 -16.37 7.04
CA SER A 290 -10.39 -16.52 5.64
C SER A 290 -11.46 -17.13 4.73
N SER A 291 -12.66 -17.36 5.25
CA SER A 291 -13.78 -18.03 4.57
C SER A 291 -14.84 -17.08 4.02
#